data_AF-A0A518DZM1-F1
#
_entry.id   AF-A0A518DZM1-F1
#
_cell.length_a   1.000
_cell.length_b   1.000
_cell.length_c   1.000
_cell.angle_alpha   90.00
_cell.angle_beta   90.00
_cell.angle_gamma   90.00
#
_symmetry.space_group_name_H-M   'P 1'
#
loop_
_entity.id
_entity.type
_entity.pdbx_description
1 polymer ?
#
loop_
_entity_poly.entity_id
_entity_poly.type
_entity_poly.pdbx_seq_one_letter_code
_entity_poly.pdbx_strand_id
1 'polypeptide(L)'
;MPMQRFLTLFAALATLAPGALWAQATTVQLPNFNFSTVTTTVTAPDGGTVLLGGISRLSEGSVDRGVPGLGKIPGLGRLFKNRGIGRETSASTFTVTPRIIILEEEEERQVGRPLDRDYAGSGSADAAAFAARSGVDPAVVQKAALLSRHIARSSAEPLHLGGPAQPVAGSDAPVDSSPLASAEQIRRTNELAASQRQSEAGVFFAKGRQAALEGRTGAAKVYYNMAARRSTGEFHEQILAHLEALQGDKNELISKSP
;
A
#
# COMPACT_ATOMS: atom_id res chain seq x y z
N MET A 1 9.74 -91.13 8.84
CA MET A 1 8.39 -91.08 8.24
C MET A 1 8.27 -89.83 7.38
N PRO A 2 7.56 -89.89 6.25
CA PRO A 2 7.80 -89.08 5.05
C PRO A 2 6.73 -88.03 4.74
N MET A 3 7.12 -87.08 3.89
CA MET A 3 6.37 -86.30 2.88
C MET A 3 4.84 -86.17 2.98
N GLN A 4 4.33 -84.92 2.84
CA GLN A 4 3.25 -84.55 1.90
C GLN A 4 3.19 -83.01 1.78
N ARG A 5 3.65 -82.44 0.65
CA ARG A 5 2.86 -82.03 -0.55
C ARG A 5 2.06 -80.73 -0.32
N PHE A 6 2.51 -79.61 -0.91
CA PHE A 6 1.98 -79.04 -2.16
C PHE A 6 0.45 -78.90 -2.13
N LEU A 7 -0.07 -77.67 -2.10
CA LEU A 7 -0.74 -77.03 -3.24
C LEU A 7 -1.57 -75.82 -2.77
N THR A 8 -1.47 -74.77 -3.56
CA THR A 8 -2.21 -73.51 -3.56
C THR A 8 -3.72 -73.61 -3.31
N LEU A 9 -4.24 -72.75 -2.43
CA LEU A 9 -5.57 -72.15 -2.61
C LEU A 9 -5.61 -70.76 -1.95
N PHE A 10 -5.01 -69.77 -2.60
CA PHE A 10 -5.28 -68.36 -2.29
C PHE A 10 -6.57 -67.97 -3.01
N ALA A 11 -7.69 -68.14 -2.33
CA ALA A 11 -8.99 -67.65 -2.77
C ALA A 11 -9.78 -67.16 -1.55
N ALA A 12 -9.42 -65.98 -1.06
CA ALA A 12 -10.37 -65.10 -0.39
C ALA A 12 -10.43 -63.82 -1.22
N LEU A 13 -11.45 -63.79 -2.06
CA LEU A 13 -11.90 -62.66 -2.84
C LEU A 13 -12.18 -61.48 -1.90
N ALA A 14 -11.17 -60.65 -1.62
CA ALA A 14 -11.39 -59.33 -1.06
C ALA A 14 -12.03 -58.50 -2.18
N THR A 15 -13.34 -58.34 -2.07
CA THR A 15 -14.17 -57.47 -2.90
C THR A 15 -13.47 -56.13 -3.09
N LEU A 16 -13.05 -55.86 -4.32
CA LEU A 16 -12.55 -54.57 -4.77
C LEU A 16 -13.73 -53.59 -4.68
N ALA A 17 -13.85 -52.88 -3.56
CA ALA A 17 -14.63 -51.66 -3.52
C ALA A 17 -14.01 -50.69 -4.54
N PRO A 18 -14.71 -50.30 -5.62
CA PRO A 18 -14.20 -49.30 -6.55
C PRO A 18 -14.20 -47.96 -5.84
N GLY A 19 -13.01 -47.39 -5.63
CA GLY A 19 -12.88 -46.00 -5.23
C GLY A 19 -12.89 -45.77 -3.72
N ALA A 20 -11.95 -46.35 -2.99
CA ALA A 20 -11.33 -45.56 -1.92
C ALA A 20 -10.60 -44.39 -2.61
N LEU A 21 -11.31 -43.28 -2.79
CA LEU A 21 -10.71 -41.99 -3.11
C LEU A 21 -9.79 -41.67 -1.94
N TRP A 22 -8.51 -42.06 -2.05
CA TRP A 22 -7.46 -41.57 -1.18
C TRP A 22 -7.57 -40.05 -1.22
N ALA A 23 -8.13 -39.47 -0.15
CA ALA A 23 -8.29 -38.04 -0.04
C ALA A 23 -6.87 -37.46 -0.06
N GLN A 24 -6.46 -36.97 -1.23
CA GLN A 24 -5.17 -36.33 -1.37
C GLN A 24 -5.28 -35.05 -0.56
N ALA A 25 -4.65 -35.06 0.61
CA ALA A 25 -4.57 -33.92 1.49
C ALA A 25 -3.90 -32.80 0.70
N THR A 26 -4.71 -31.90 0.15
CA THR A 26 -4.22 -30.70 -0.53
C THR A 26 -3.69 -29.81 0.57
N THR A 27 -2.36 -29.79 0.72
CA THR A 27 -1.71 -28.87 1.63
C THR A 27 -1.95 -27.46 1.10
N VAL A 28 -2.75 -26.69 1.82
CA VAL A 28 -2.95 -25.26 1.51
C VAL A 28 -1.62 -24.57 1.79
N GLN A 29 -0.91 -24.15 0.75
CA GLN A 29 0.26 -23.31 0.92
C GLN A 29 -0.21 -21.88 1.20
N LEU A 30 0.12 -21.38 2.38
CA LEU A 30 -0.08 -19.97 2.69
C LEU A 30 1.10 -19.17 2.10
N PRO A 31 0.84 -17.99 1.51
CA PRO A 31 1.90 -17.10 1.09
C PRO A 31 2.70 -16.65 2.32
N ASN A 32 4.04 -16.71 2.20
CA ASN A 32 4.95 -16.15 3.20
C ASN A 32 5.30 -14.71 2.80
N PHE A 33 5.10 -13.76 3.70
CA PHE A 33 5.41 -12.35 3.49
C PHE A 33 6.64 -11.95 4.32
N ASN A 34 7.66 -11.43 3.65
CA ASN A 34 8.84 -10.86 4.28
C ASN A 34 8.84 -9.33 4.07
N PHE A 35 8.82 -8.57 5.15
CA PHE A 35 8.87 -7.10 5.10
C PHE A 35 10.25 -6.60 5.54
N SER A 36 10.79 -5.60 4.85
CA SER A 36 12.02 -4.90 5.22
C SER A 36 11.76 -3.41 5.17
N THR A 37 11.93 -2.73 6.30
CA THR A 37 11.64 -1.30 6.45
C THR A 37 12.94 -0.53 6.66
N VAL A 38 13.11 0.56 5.91
CA VAL A 38 14.26 1.46 6.00
C VAL A 38 13.72 2.87 6.23
N THR A 39 14.19 3.54 7.29
CA THR A 39 13.80 4.92 7.63
C THR A 39 15.07 5.73 7.82
N THR A 40 15.41 6.53 6.81
CA THR A 40 16.66 7.30 6.74
C THR A 40 16.41 8.61 6.00
N THR A 41 17.10 9.68 6.40
CA THR A 41 17.10 10.96 5.68
C THR A 41 18.44 11.12 4.98
N VAL A 42 18.41 11.38 3.67
CA VAL A 42 19.62 11.55 2.85
C VAL A 42 19.49 12.80 1.98
N THR A 43 20.61 13.46 1.69
CA THR A 43 20.68 14.54 0.70
C THR A 43 21.20 13.94 -0.60
N ALA A 44 20.48 14.15 -1.69
CA ALA A 44 20.79 13.61 -3.01
C ALA A 44 20.70 14.74 -4.05
N PRO A 45 21.64 14.82 -5.02
CA PRO A 45 21.55 15.77 -6.11
C PRO A 45 20.48 15.33 -7.12
N ASP A 46 19.99 16.27 -7.93
CA ASP A 46 19.03 16.00 -8.99
C ASP A 46 19.59 14.97 -9.99
N GLY A 47 18.88 13.86 -10.20
CA GLY A 47 19.32 12.73 -11.02
C GLY A 47 20.39 11.83 -10.38
N GLY A 48 20.87 12.14 -9.17
CA GLY A 48 21.89 11.36 -8.49
C GLY A 48 21.35 10.12 -7.78
N THR A 49 22.04 8.98 -7.92
CA THR A 49 21.64 7.75 -7.23
C THR A 49 22.29 7.64 -5.85
N VAL A 50 21.48 7.42 -4.82
CA VAL A 50 21.94 7.19 -3.43
C VAL A 50 21.55 5.81 -2.96
N LEU A 51 22.55 5.06 -2.46
CA LEU A 51 22.36 3.79 -1.77
C LEU A 51 21.93 4.07 -0.33
N LEU A 52 20.69 3.71 0.01
CA LEU A 52 20.15 3.85 1.37
C LEU A 52 20.68 2.77 2.31
N GLY A 53 21.03 1.61 1.76
CA GLY A 53 21.59 0.49 2.52
C GLY A 53 21.16 -0.86 1.96
N GLY A 54 21.43 -1.92 2.71
CA GLY A 54 21.06 -3.28 2.33
C GLY A 54 21.31 -4.28 3.43
N ILE A 55 20.70 -5.46 3.31
CA ILE A 55 20.88 -6.59 4.20
C ILE A 55 21.48 -7.75 3.42
N SER A 56 22.52 -8.38 3.96
CA SER A 56 23.11 -9.61 3.42
C SER A 56 23.04 -10.70 4.49
N ARG A 57 22.51 -11.87 4.15
CA ARG A 57 22.39 -13.02 5.05
C ARG A 57 23.06 -14.23 4.41
N LEU A 58 23.83 -14.95 5.21
CA LEU A 58 24.46 -16.21 4.87
C LEU A 58 24.01 -17.25 5.91
N SER A 59 23.42 -18.34 5.43
CA SER A 59 23.07 -19.50 6.25
C SER A 59 23.84 -20.71 5.74
N GLU A 60 24.54 -21.41 6.62
CA GLU A 60 25.26 -22.64 6.31
C GLU A 60 24.79 -23.74 7.25
N GLY A 61 24.41 -24.88 6.68
CA GLY A 61 23.99 -26.07 7.40
C GLY A 61 24.76 -27.28 6.90
N SER A 62 25.32 -28.07 7.80
CA SER A 62 25.88 -29.38 7.48
C SER A 62 25.12 -30.47 8.23
N VAL A 63 24.73 -31.51 7.50
CA VAL A 63 24.00 -32.66 8.04
C VAL A 63 24.80 -33.92 7.71
N ASP A 64 25.42 -34.50 8.72
CA ASP A 64 26.15 -35.76 8.61
C ASP A 64 25.26 -36.92 9.07
N ARG A 65 25.02 -37.89 8.19
CA ARG A 65 24.32 -39.16 8.49
C ARG A 65 25.25 -40.32 8.17
N GLY A 66 25.25 -41.39 8.96
CA GLY A 66 26.07 -42.56 8.65
C GLY A 66 25.90 -43.69 9.63
N VAL A 67 26.42 -44.86 9.26
CA VAL A 67 26.39 -46.05 10.12
C VAL A 67 27.37 -45.86 11.29
N PRO A 68 26.91 -45.95 12.55
CA PRO A 68 27.81 -45.85 13.71
C PRO A 68 28.87 -46.97 13.65
N GLY A 69 30.14 -46.62 13.88
CA GLY A 69 31.28 -47.53 13.78
C GLY A 69 31.95 -47.51 12.40
N LEU A 70 31.29 -48.02 11.36
CA LEU A 70 31.85 -48.15 10.00
C LEU A 70 32.18 -46.81 9.32
N GLY A 71 31.46 -45.75 9.65
CA GLY A 71 31.68 -44.41 9.05
C GLY A 71 33.00 -43.73 9.43
N LYS A 72 33.69 -44.22 10.47
CA LYS A 72 34.95 -43.62 10.98
C LYS A 72 36.22 -44.21 10.35
N ILE A 73 36.11 -45.28 9.55
CA ILE A 73 37.27 -45.94 8.94
C ILE A 73 37.87 -45.00 7.87
N PRO A 74 39.15 -44.59 7.98
CA PRO A 74 39.79 -43.81 6.92
C PRO A 74 39.83 -44.61 5.61
N GLY A 75 39.56 -43.96 4.48
CA GLY A 75 39.41 -44.61 3.17
C GLY A 75 37.99 -45.14 2.92
N LEU A 76 37.53 -46.13 3.69
CA LEU A 76 36.25 -46.83 3.47
C LEU A 76 35.02 -46.10 4.04
N GLY A 77 35.20 -45.26 5.05
CA GLY A 77 34.11 -44.56 5.74
C GLY A 77 33.29 -43.63 4.85
N ARG A 78 33.79 -43.26 3.65
CA ARG A 78 33.05 -42.49 2.64
C ARG A 78 31.87 -43.26 2.02
N LEU A 79 31.90 -44.59 1.98
CA LEU A 79 30.79 -45.39 1.44
C LEU A 79 29.63 -45.53 2.43
N PHE A 80 29.89 -45.33 3.73
CA PHE A 80 28.91 -45.54 4.81
C PHE A 80 28.46 -44.25 5.50
N LYS A 81 28.90 -43.09 4.99
CA LYS A 81 28.50 -41.76 5.48
C LYS A 81 27.95 -40.91 4.33
N ASN A 82 26.88 -40.19 4.61
CA ASN A 82 26.26 -39.21 3.72
C ASN A 82 26.32 -37.84 4.40
N ARG A 83 26.95 -36.87 3.72
CA ARG A 83 27.08 -35.49 4.19
C ARG A 83 26.28 -34.59 3.26
N GLY A 84 25.26 -33.93 3.80
CA GLY A 84 24.58 -32.83 3.13
C GLY A 84 25.19 -31.51 3.58
N ILE A 85 25.64 -30.68 2.64
CA ILE A 85 26.06 -29.29 2.91
C ILE A 85 25.07 -28.40 2.19
N GLY A 86 24.34 -27.57 2.95
CA GLY A 86 23.44 -26.55 2.44
C GLY A 86 24.01 -25.17 2.72
N ARG A 87 24.07 -24.32 1.70
CA ARG A 87 24.48 -22.91 1.82
C ARG A 87 23.43 -22.04 1.15
N GLU A 88 22.91 -21.08 1.88
CA GLU A 88 21.94 -20.10 1.40
C GLU A 88 22.51 -18.69 1.58
N THR A 89 22.50 -17.91 0.50
CA THR A 89 22.97 -16.52 0.52
C THR A 89 21.87 -15.65 -0.04
N SER A 90 21.47 -14.62 0.72
CA SER A 90 20.50 -13.62 0.28
C SER A 90 21.06 -12.22 0.49
N ALA A 91 20.86 -11.34 -0.49
CA ALA A 91 21.24 -9.94 -0.41
C ALA A 91 20.08 -9.09 -0.91
N SER A 92 19.80 -7.99 -0.21
CA SER A 92 18.78 -7.02 -0.60
C SER A 92 19.34 -5.62 -0.40
N THR A 93 19.12 -4.75 -1.39
CA THR A 93 19.72 -3.43 -1.46
C THR A 93 18.63 -2.42 -1.80
N PHE A 94 18.64 -1.28 -1.11
CA PHE A 94 17.68 -0.20 -1.27
C PHE A 94 18.38 1.04 -1.82
N THR A 95 17.96 1.47 -3.00
CA THR A 95 18.57 2.58 -3.74
C THR A 95 17.48 3.53 -4.22
N VAL A 96 17.76 4.84 -4.21
CA VAL A 96 16.82 5.87 -4.65
C VAL A 96 17.54 6.86 -5.59
N THR A 97 16.81 7.32 -6.61
CA THR A 97 17.26 8.34 -7.55
C THR A 97 16.17 9.41 -7.65
N PRO A 98 16.34 10.60 -7.05
CA PRO A 98 15.39 11.69 -7.20
C PRO A 98 15.54 12.35 -8.58
N ARG A 99 14.43 12.90 -9.09
CA ARG A 99 14.39 13.76 -10.27
C ARG A 99 13.49 14.96 -10.01
N ILE A 100 13.96 16.16 -10.33
CA ILE A 100 13.16 17.39 -10.32
C ILE A 100 12.50 17.51 -11.68
N ILE A 101 11.18 17.73 -11.71
CA ILE A 101 10.40 17.88 -12.94
C ILE A 101 9.83 19.29 -12.97
N ILE A 102 10.13 20.03 -14.02
CA ILE A 102 9.52 21.32 -14.33
C ILE A 102 8.41 21.03 -15.35
N LEU A 103 7.14 21.17 -14.93
CA LEU A 103 6.00 20.72 -15.72
C LEU A 103 5.87 21.48 -17.05
N GLU A 104 6.14 22.79 -17.07
CA GLU A 104 5.98 23.63 -18.27
C GLU A 104 6.88 23.20 -19.44
N GLU A 105 8.13 22.83 -19.16
CA GLU A 105 9.05 22.31 -20.19
C GLU A 105 8.76 20.83 -20.53
N GLU A 106 8.29 20.05 -19.54
CA GLU A 106 7.98 18.63 -19.75
C GLU A 106 6.69 18.45 -20.58
N GLU A 107 5.72 19.36 -20.49
CA GLU A 107 4.52 19.36 -21.33
C GLU A 107 4.87 19.53 -22.81
N GLU A 108 5.83 20.39 -23.15
CA GLU A 108 6.33 20.55 -24.52
C GLU A 108 7.05 19.28 -25.03
N ARG A 109 7.80 18.60 -24.15
CA ARG A 109 8.54 17.38 -24.48
C ARG A 109 7.68 16.12 -24.52
N GLN A 110 6.68 15.99 -23.65
CA GLN A 110 5.80 14.81 -23.55
C GLN A 110 4.60 14.88 -24.49
N VAL A 111 4.03 16.07 -24.73
CA VAL A 111 2.82 16.22 -25.55
C VAL A 111 3.16 16.34 -27.04
N GLY A 112 4.41 16.64 -27.40
CA GLY A 112 4.92 16.54 -28.78
C GLY A 112 4.24 17.47 -29.80
N ARG A 113 3.22 18.23 -29.38
CA ARG A 113 2.68 19.39 -30.05
C ARG A 113 2.18 20.33 -28.96
N PRO A 114 2.55 21.61 -29.00
CA PRO A 114 1.81 22.59 -28.23
C PRO A 114 0.33 22.46 -28.60
N LEU A 115 -0.55 22.41 -27.60
CA LEU A 115 -1.96 22.76 -27.79
C LEU A 115 -2.04 24.28 -27.99
N ASP A 116 -1.25 24.83 -28.92
CA ASP A 116 -1.41 26.19 -29.34
C ASP A 116 -2.66 26.28 -30.19
N ARG A 117 -3.59 27.12 -29.71
CA ARG A 117 -4.36 28.13 -30.44
C ARG A 117 -5.24 27.72 -31.64
N ASP A 118 -4.91 26.68 -32.36
CA ASP A 118 -5.57 26.22 -33.58
C ASP A 118 -6.87 25.43 -33.28
N TYR A 119 -6.97 24.81 -32.10
CA TYR A 119 -8.21 24.16 -31.64
C TYR A 119 -9.32 25.14 -31.24
N ALA A 120 -8.99 26.39 -30.88
CA ALA A 120 -9.99 27.42 -30.63
C ALA A 120 -10.64 27.94 -31.94
N GLY A 121 -10.03 27.67 -33.09
CA GLY A 121 -10.51 28.09 -34.42
C GLY A 121 -11.14 26.98 -35.25
N SER A 122 -10.57 25.76 -35.25
CA SER A 122 -11.01 24.66 -36.11
C SER A 122 -12.38 24.08 -35.75
N GLY A 123 -12.74 24.08 -34.47
CA GLY A 123 -14.05 23.60 -34.01
C GLY A 123 -15.23 24.43 -34.51
N SER A 124 -15.01 25.69 -34.92
CA SER A 124 -16.08 26.55 -35.44
C SER A 124 -16.45 26.22 -36.88
N ALA A 125 -15.50 25.78 -37.71
CA ALA A 125 -15.75 25.42 -39.10
C ALA A 125 -16.46 24.05 -39.19
N ASP A 126 -16.02 23.07 -38.40
CA ASP A 126 -16.65 21.75 -38.34
C ASP A 126 -18.02 21.80 -37.64
N ALA A 127 -18.19 22.64 -36.61
CA ALA A 127 -19.49 22.87 -35.98
C ALA A 127 -20.47 23.58 -36.91
N ALA A 128 -20.02 24.53 -37.74
CA ALA A 128 -20.86 25.17 -38.75
C ALA A 128 -21.27 24.19 -39.86
N ALA A 129 -20.37 23.30 -40.29
CA ALA A 129 -20.67 22.25 -41.26
C ALA A 129 -21.65 21.20 -40.72
N PHE A 130 -21.51 20.82 -39.44
CA PHE A 130 -22.45 19.94 -38.75
C PHE A 130 -23.82 20.60 -38.51
N ALA A 131 -23.85 21.87 -38.12
CA ALA A 131 -25.08 22.65 -37.98
C ALA A 131 -25.85 22.76 -39.31
N ALA A 132 -25.14 23.00 -40.42
CA ALA A 132 -25.73 23.05 -41.76
C ALA A 132 -26.33 21.70 -42.22
N ARG A 133 -25.74 20.57 -41.81
CA ARG A 133 -26.28 19.23 -42.12
C ARG A 133 -27.40 18.77 -41.19
N SER A 134 -27.42 19.28 -39.96
CA SER A 134 -28.35 18.85 -38.91
C SER A 134 -29.70 19.59 -38.94
N GLY A 135 -29.90 20.52 -39.89
CA GLY A 135 -31.16 21.25 -40.03
C GLY A 135 -31.46 22.18 -38.85
N VAL A 136 -30.45 22.53 -38.05
CA VAL A 136 -30.59 23.39 -36.88
C VAL A 136 -30.73 24.84 -37.33
N ASP A 137 -31.78 25.50 -36.84
CA ASP A 137 -32.13 26.88 -37.19
C ASP A 137 -30.95 27.85 -36.90
N PRO A 138 -30.47 28.63 -37.87
CA PRO A 138 -29.25 29.45 -37.74
C PRO A 138 -29.28 30.45 -36.56
N ALA A 139 -30.48 30.88 -36.15
CA ALA A 139 -30.66 31.76 -34.99
C ALA A 139 -30.24 31.08 -33.67
N VAL A 140 -30.44 29.76 -33.54
CA VAL A 140 -30.09 29.00 -32.33
C VAL A 140 -28.58 28.83 -32.22
N VAL A 141 -27.89 28.62 -33.35
CA VAL A 141 -26.42 28.54 -33.42
C VAL A 141 -25.78 29.87 -33.03
N GLN A 142 -26.33 30.99 -33.52
CA GLN A 142 -25.86 32.33 -33.15
C GLN A 142 -26.07 32.61 -31.65
N LYS A 143 -27.20 32.18 -31.09
CA LYS A 143 -27.50 32.35 -29.67
C LYS A 143 -26.55 31.51 -28.79
N ALA A 144 -26.29 30.27 -29.15
CA ALA A 144 -25.33 29.42 -28.44
C ALA A 144 -23.91 30.01 -28.48
N ALA A 145 -23.46 30.52 -29.63
CA ALA A 145 -22.16 31.16 -29.78
C ALA A 145 -22.02 32.44 -28.92
N LEU A 146 -23.08 33.24 -28.81
CA LEU A 146 -23.09 34.42 -27.92
C LEU A 146 -23.02 34.04 -26.45
N LEU A 147 -23.72 32.99 -26.03
CA LEU A 147 -23.67 32.52 -24.64
C LEU A 147 -22.27 32.01 -24.29
N SER A 148 -21.64 31.20 -25.14
CA SER A 148 -20.27 30.71 -24.94
C SER A 148 -19.26 31.86 -24.83
N ARG A 149 -19.44 32.92 -25.63
CA ARG A 149 -18.55 34.10 -25.64
C ARG A 149 -18.67 34.95 -24.36
N HIS A 150 -19.81 34.91 -23.67
CA HIS A 150 -20.06 35.76 -22.50
C HIS A 150 -19.96 35.03 -21.16
N ILE A 151 -19.97 33.69 -21.17
CA ILE A 151 -19.80 32.88 -19.96
C ILE A 151 -18.31 32.62 -19.65
N ALA A 152 -17.44 32.52 -20.66
CA ALA A 152 -16.02 32.20 -20.46
C ALA A 152 -15.10 33.41 -20.21
N ARG A 153 -15.61 34.64 -20.14
CA ARG A 153 -14.78 35.87 -20.06
C ARG A 153 -14.42 36.31 -18.62
N SER A 154 -14.67 35.50 -17.59
CA SER A 154 -14.42 35.90 -16.19
C SER A 154 -13.13 35.40 -15.54
N SER A 155 -12.15 34.83 -16.26
CA SER A 155 -10.94 34.31 -15.57
C SER A 155 -9.61 34.31 -16.35
N ALA A 156 -9.44 35.11 -17.40
CA ALA A 156 -8.13 35.23 -18.06
C ALA A 156 -7.82 36.66 -18.50
N GLU A 157 -7.08 37.40 -17.68
CA GLU A 157 -6.30 38.55 -18.13
C GLU A 157 -4.97 38.05 -18.75
N PRO A 158 -4.60 38.49 -19.96
CA PRO A 158 -3.31 38.17 -20.56
C PRO A 158 -2.21 39.19 -20.19
N LEU A 159 -1.02 38.65 -19.97
CA LEU A 159 0.26 39.31 -19.69
C LEU A 159 0.58 40.45 -20.69
N HIS A 160 0.93 41.63 -20.17
CA HIS A 160 1.53 42.72 -20.93
C HIS A 160 3.06 42.61 -20.92
N LEU A 161 3.67 42.57 -22.11
CA LEU A 161 5.10 42.73 -22.32
C LEU A 161 5.35 44.12 -22.95
N GLY A 162 6.18 44.94 -22.30
CA GLY A 162 6.86 46.08 -22.92
C GLY A 162 6.64 47.45 -22.27
N GLY A 163 7.64 47.94 -21.52
CA GLY A 163 7.77 49.33 -21.09
C GLY A 163 8.86 49.52 -20.03
N PRO A 164 9.73 50.54 -20.12
CA PRO A 164 11.07 50.52 -19.54
C PRO A 164 11.12 50.80 -18.03
N ALA A 165 12.21 50.33 -17.43
CA ALA A 165 12.58 50.52 -16.03
C ALA A 165 12.43 51.97 -15.56
N GLN A 166 11.73 52.15 -14.44
CA GLN A 166 11.78 53.34 -13.60
C GLN A 166 12.17 52.97 -12.16
N PRO A 167 12.82 53.91 -11.45
CA PRO A 167 13.78 53.59 -10.40
C PRO A 167 13.13 53.29 -9.05
N VAL A 168 13.80 52.43 -8.30
CA VAL A 168 13.54 52.10 -6.89
C VAL A 168 13.56 53.35 -6.00
N ALA A 169 12.39 53.80 -5.57
CA ALA A 169 12.22 54.66 -4.40
C ALA A 169 10.79 54.55 -3.87
N GLY A 170 10.63 54.10 -2.63
CA GLY A 170 9.35 54.17 -1.92
C GLY A 170 9.00 52.89 -1.17
N SER A 171 9.08 52.98 0.15
CA SER A 171 8.22 52.28 1.09
C SER A 171 6.75 52.28 0.63
N ASP A 172 6.02 51.22 0.99
CA ASP A 172 4.60 50.97 0.73
C ASP A 172 4.27 50.32 -0.63
N ALA A 173 4.56 49.02 -0.74
CA ALA A 173 3.85 48.16 -1.68
C ALA A 173 2.48 47.78 -1.09
N PRO A 174 1.36 47.95 -1.84
CA PRO A 174 0.08 47.37 -1.45
C PRO A 174 0.24 45.84 -1.43
N VAL A 175 0.08 45.25 -0.26
CA VAL A 175 -0.11 43.81 -0.11
C VAL A 175 -1.35 43.45 -0.94
N ASP A 176 -1.13 42.61 -1.93
CA ASP A 176 -2.17 42.08 -2.81
C ASP A 176 -3.24 41.38 -1.95
N SER A 177 -4.34 42.09 -1.66
CA SER A 177 -5.37 41.67 -0.71
C SER A 177 -6.40 40.78 -1.41
N SER A 178 -5.95 39.68 -1.99
CA SER A 178 -6.83 38.53 -2.19
C SER A 178 -7.14 37.97 -0.80
N PRO A 179 -8.42 37.80 -0.40
CA PRO A 179 -8.75 37.42 0.97
C PRO A 179 -8.19 36.03 1.25
N LEU A 180 -7.13 35.97 2.07
CA LEU A 180 -6.71 34.78 2.78
C LEU A 180 -7.97 34.11 3.33
N ALA A 181 -8.20 32.83 3.02
CA ALA A 181 -9.25 32.05 3.67
C ALA A 181 -9.20 32.35 5.17
N SER A 182 -10.27 32.94 5.70
CA SER A 182 -10.22 33.69 6.96
C SER A 182 -9.73 32.78 8.09
N ALA A 183 -8.87 33.26 8.99
CA ALA A 183 -8.34 32.45 10.10
C ALA A 183 -9.45 31.75 10.92
N GLU A 184 -10.64 32.34 10.96
CA GLU A 184 -11.86 31.77 11.55
C GLU A 184 -12.41 30.54 10.81
N GLN A 185 -12.29 30.49 9.47
CA GLN A 185 -12.67 29.30 8.69
C GLN A 185 -11.74 28.12 8.99
N ILE A 186 -10.43 28.36 9.14
CA ILE A 186 -9.47 27.31 9.50
C ILE A 186 -9.72 26.78 10.92
N ARG A 187 -10.05 27.67 11.86
CA ARG A 187 -10.44 27.27 13.23
C ARG A 187 -11.71 26.43 13.20
N ARG A 188 -12.75 26.87 12.48
CA ARG A 188 -14.00 26.09 12.32
C ARG A 188 -13.80 24.72 11.70
N THR A 189 -12.97 24.59 10.67
CA THR A 189 -12.72 23.28 10.04
C THR A 189 -11.97 22.35 10.98
N ASN A 190 -11.00 22.87 11.74
CA ASN A 190 -10.28 22.09 12.75
C ASN A 190 -11.16 21.66 13.93
N GLU A 191 -12.08 22.51 14.39
CA GLU A 191 -13.06 22.21 15.44
C GLU A 191 -14.08 21.15 15.00
N LEU A 192 -14.61 21.27 13.78
CA LEU A 192 -15.50 20.27 13.20
C LEU A 192 -14.77 18.93 13.00
N ALA A 193 -13.53 18.94 12.51
CA ALA A 193 -12.73 17.74 12.38
C ALA A 193 -12.34 17.14 13.75
N ALA A 194 -12.19 17.94 14.80
CA ALA A 194 -11.92 17.45 16.16
C ALA A 194 -13.14 16.78 16.78
N SER A 195 -14.33 17.37 16.65
CA SER A 195 -15.58 16.81 17.18
C SER A 195 -15.97 15.50 16.46
N GLN A 196 -15.80 15.43 15.14
CA GLN A 196 -16.00 14.20 14.37
C GLN A 196 -15.07 13.08 14.83
N ARG A 197 -13.76 13.36 15.00
CA ARG A 197 -12.79 12.36 15.47
C ARG A 197 -13.14 11.80 16.85
N GLN A 198 -13.64 12.63 17.77
CA GLN A 198 -14.07 12.16 19.09
C GLN A 198 -15.30 11.24 19.00
N SER A 199 -16.27 11.57 18.16
CA SER A 199 -17.45 10.71 17.95
C SER A 199 -17.08 9.34 17.38
N GLU A 200 -16.14 9.30 16.43
CA GLU A 200 -15.62 8.07 15.84
C GLU A 200 -14.88 7.21 16.85
N ALA A 201 -14.08 7.84 17.74
CA ALA A 201 -13.38 7.13 18.81
C ALA A 201 -14.36 6.41 19.75
N GLY A 202 -15.49 7.05 20.07
CA GLY A 202 -16.57 6.45 20.87
C GLY A 202 -17.18 5.21 20.22
N VAL A 203 -17.38 5.24 18.90
CA VAL A 203 -17.89 4.09 18.14
C VAL A 203 -16.93 2.90 18.22
N PHE A 204 -15.62 3.14 18.09
CA PHE A 204 -14.62 2.07 18.22
C PHE A 204 -14.52 1.54 19.65
N PHE A 205 -14.64 2.41 20.66
CA PHE A 205 -14.66 1.99 22.06
C PHE A 205 -15.85 1.06 22.37
N ALA A 206 -17.05 1.39 21.88
CA ALA A 206 -18.22 0.54 22.04
C ALA A 206 -18.06 -0.83 21.36
N LYS A 207 -17.49 -0.87 20.15
CA LYS A 207 -17.17 -2.12 19.45
C LYS A 207 -16.12 -2.95 20.19
N GLY A 208 -15.12 -2.31 20.78
CA GLY A 208 -14.11 -2.98 21.61
C GLY A 208 -14.71 -3.63 22.84
N ARG A 209 -15.63 -2.93 23.53
CA ARG A 209 -16.39 -3.47 24.66
C ARG A 209 -17.24 -4.67 24.28
N GLN A 210 -17.98 -4.58 23.18
CA GLN A 210 -18.81 -5.69 22.70
C GLN A 210 -17.96 -6.92 22.37
N ALA A 211 -16.84 -6.74 21.65
CA ALA A 211 -15.93 -7.82 21.32
C ALA A 211 -15.30 -8.47 22.57
N ALA A 212 -15.07 -7.70 23.64
CA ALA A 212 -14.58 -8.23 24.92
C ALA A 212 -15.63 -9.09 25.62
N LEU A 213 -16.90 -8.66 25.64
CA LEU A 213 -18.02 -9.43 26.20
C LEU A 213 -18.25 -10.74 25.41
N GLU A 214 -18.01 -10.72 24.10
CA GLU A 214 -18.07 -11.91 23.24
C GLU A 214 -16.85 -12.85 23.41
N GLY A 215 -15.92 -12.54 24.32
CA GLY A 215 -14.70 -13.32 24.56
C GLY A 215 -13.65 -13.21 23.45
N ARG A 216 -13.84 -12.32 22.47
CA ARG A 216 -12.91 -12.11 21.35
C ARG A 216 -11.84 -11.08 21.72
N THR A 217 -10.94 -11.47 22.62
CA THR A 217 -9.88 -10.61 23.18
C THR A 217 -8.96 -9.99 22.11
N GLY A 218 -8.69 -10.70 21.01
CA GLY A 218 -7.90 -10.17 19.89
C GLY A 218 -8.59 -9.03 19.14
N ALA A 219 -9.88 -9.19 18.81
CA ALA A 219 -10.65 -8.14 18.13
C ALA A 219 -10.87 -6.92 19.03
N ALA A 220 -11.12 -7.15 20.33
CA ALA A 220 -11.26 -6.08 21.32
C ALA A 220 -10.01 -5.17 21.37
N LYS A 221 -8.80 -5.76 21.35
CA LYS A 221 -7.53 -5.01 21.32
C LYS A 221 -7.40 -4.12 20.09
N VAL A 222 -7.79 -4.61 18.91
CA VAL A 222 -7.73 -3.82 17.67
C VAL A 222 -8.67 -2.62 17.75
N TYR A 223 -9.89 -2.82 18.23
CA TYR A 223 -10.87 -1.75 18.41
C TYR A 223 -10.42 -0.69 19.44
N TYR A 224 -9.87 -1.11 20.58
CA TYR A 224 -9.34 -0.16 21.56
C TYR A 224 -8.12 0.60 21.05
N ASN A 225 -7.20 -0.05 20.30
CA ASN A 225 -6.10 0.67 19.65
C ASN A 225 -6.59 1.70 18.62
N MET A 226 -7.65 1.39 17.85
CA MET A 226 -8.25 2.35 16.92
C MET A 226 -8.91 3.53 17.67
N ALA A 227 -9.57 3.27 18.79
CA ALA A 227 -10.14 4.31 19.64
C ALA A 227 -9.05 5.19 20.28
N ALA A 228 -7.95 4.60 20.76
CA ALA A 228 -6.84 5.31 21.40
C ALA A 228 -6.15 6.30 20.44
N ARG A 229 -6.00 5.94 19.16
CA ARG A 229 -5.40 6.81 18.13
C ARG A 229 -6.27 8.00 17.75
N ARG A 230 -7.59 7.91 17.97
CA ARG A 230 -8.58 8.95 17.59
C ARG A 230 -9.05 9.78 18.78
N SER A 231 -8.65 9.42 19.99
CA SER A 231 -9.00 10.09 21.26
C SER A 231 -7.79 10.79 21.87
N THR A 232 -8.03 11.87 22.60
CA THR A 232 -7.03 12.62 23.38
C THR A 232 -7.66 13.04 24.71
N GLY A 233 -6.83 13.32 25.72
CA GLY A 233 -7.29 13.69 27.07
C GLY A 233 -7.81 12.51 27.88
N GLU A 234 -8.76 12.75 28.78
CA GLU A 234 -9.28 11.76 29.74
C GLU A 234 -9.84 10.50 29.06
N PHE A 235 -10.54 10.65 27.93
CA PHE A 235 -11.11 9.50 27.21
C PHE A 235 -10.03 8.54 26.68
N HIS A 236 -8.84 9.07 26.36
CA HIS A 236 -7.69 8.25 25.93
C HIS A 236 -7.18 7.39 27.09
N GLU A 237 -7.07 7.95 28.29
CA GLU A 237 -6.64 7.22 29.49
C GLU A 237 -7.60 6.09 29.84
N GLN A 238 -8.91 6.34 29.72
CA GLN A 238 -9.94 5.31 29.93
C GLN A 238 -9.80 4.14 28.94
N ILE A 239 -9.43 4.40 27.68
CA ILE A 239 -9.20 3.37 26.66
C ILE A 239 -7.93 2.56 26.98
N LEU A 240 -6.86 3.22 27.42
CA LEU A 240 -5.62 2.55 27.81
C LEU A 240 -5.83 1.59 28.99
N ALA A 241 -6.60 2.01 30.01
CA ALA A 241 -6.94 1.14 31.14
C ALA A 241 -7.68 -0.14 30.69
N HIS A 242 -8.60 -0.03 29.73
CA HIS A 242 -9.30 -1.21 29.15
C HIS A 242 -8.36 -2.11 28.34
N LEU A 243 -7.36 -1.52 27.67
CA LEU A 243 -6.36 -2.26 26.89
C LEU A 243 -5.43 -3.03 27.83
N GLU A 244 -5.01 -2.42 28.94
CA GLU A 244 -4.18 -3.03 29.98
C GLU A 244 -4.87 -4.22 30.65
N ALA A 245 -6.15 -4.10 31.01
CA ALA A 245 -6.94 -5.22 31.54
C ALA A 245 -6.93 -6.43 30.60
N LEU A 246 -7.08 -6.21 29.29
CA LEU A 246 -7.03 -7.28 28.27
C LEU A 246 -5.61 -7.82 28.02
N GLN A 247 -4.56 -7.11 28.42
CA GLN A 247 -3.19 -7.61 28.39
C GLN A 247 -2.89 -8.47 29.63
N GLY A 248 -3.39 -8.09 30.80
CA GLY A 248 -3.29 -8.86 32.04
C GLY A 248 -3.86 -10.28 31.92
N ASP A 249 -5.07 -10.42 31.37
CA ASP A 249 -5.73 -11.74 31.17
C ASP A 249 -4.88 -12.72 30.32
N LYS A 250 -4.14 -12.22 29.33
CA LYS A 250 -3.25 -13.08 28.52
C LYS A 250 -2.04 -13.55 29.34
N ASN A 251 -1.50 -12.70 30.20
CA ASN A 251 -0.33 -13.03 31.00
C ASN A 251 -0.68 -14.08 32.07
N GLU A 252 -1.89 -14.04 32.63
CA GLU A 252 -2.39 -15.06 33.56
C GLU A 252 -2.61 -16.43 32.87
N LEU A 253 -3.16 -16.45 31.65
CA LEU A 253 -3.34 -17.67 30.86
C LEU A 253 -2.01 -18.35 30.48
N ILE A 254 -0.93 -17.57 30.31
CA ILE A 254 0.41 -18.10 30.04
C ILE A 254 1.05 -18.63 31.33
N SER A 255 0.80 -18.01 32.48
CA SER A 255 1.38 -18.43 33.77
C SER A 255 0.79 -19.70 34.39
N LYS A 256 -0.44 -20.09 33.99
CA LYS A 256 -1.15 -21.29 34.50
C LYS A 256 -1.03 -22.52 33.58
N SER A 257 -0.24 -22.45 32.52
CA SER A 257 0.07 -23.62 31.71
C SER A 257 1.26 -24.36 32.33
N PRO A 258 1.12 -25.64 32.73
CA PRO A 258 2.20 -26.40 33.34
C PRO A 258 3.36 -26.69 32.38
#